data_AF-R5EQX2-F1
#
_entry.id   AF-R5EQX2-F1
#
_cell.length_a   1.000
_cell.length_b   1.000
_cell.length_c   1.000
_cell.angle_alpha   90.00
_cell.angle_beta   90.00
_cell.angle_gamma   90.00
#
_symmetry.space_group_name_H-M   'P 1'
#
loop_
_entity.id
_entity.type
_entity.pdbx_description
1 polymer ?
#
loop_
_entity_poly.entity_id
_entity_poly.type
_entity_poly.pdbx_seq_one_letter_code
_entity_poly.pdbx_strand_id
1 'polypeptide(L)'
;MDIIYIADLDFIAKREIKSLPPFHGARFSAFLRFACRKANIKLDECAHALLPFRSGTRHIHIGEHLRLRLLLNEYGKEKLPYLCNAIFSTNELGEFNSESLQLVSVIDAVVNKIVNFIPNKGFDLTQFCFESLKRETEYLLNLDSFTLNFFTPLRLPLPPGVRVVNASDYEKLCKQDFFYSFENALFHILNSLKHLGELAVDLSDIDKLPEVVECNTEWADVRYSKTRQIPLGGIVGDIKYEGKLPSYELALRLVAGQYTGLGRNQRFGLGFYKIPELEIVRSIYMPTNTRK
;
A
#
# COMPACT_ATOMS: atom_id res chain seq x y z
N MET A 1 2.69 11.97 13.09
CA MET A 1 2.94 10.70 12.38
C MET A 1 2.41 9.58 13.24
N ASP A 2 1.70 8.62 12.65
CA ASP A 2 1.21 7.44 13.34
C ASP A 2 2.38 6.52 13.74
N ILE A 3 2.22 5.73 14.81
CA ILE A 3 3.16 4.65 15.14
C ILE A 3 2.89 3.49 14.19
N ILE A 4 3.84 3.17 13.31
CA ILE A 4 3.69 2.16 12.26
C ILE A 4 4.78 1.10 12.38
N TYR A 5 4.38 -0.16 12.27
CA TYR A 5 5.26 -1.32 12.08
C TYR A 5 4.93 -1.98 10.75
N ILE A 6 5.94 -2.45 10.02
CA ILE A 6 5.75 -3.05 8.70
C ILE A 6 6.15 -4.52 8.75
N ALA A 7 5.16 -5.41 8.63
CA ALA A 7 5.37 -6.86 8.65
C ALA A 7 5.01 -7.47 7.30
N ASP A 8 5.95 -8.18 6.69
CA ASP A 8 5.74 -8.95 5.47
C ASP A 8 5.46 -10.40 5.84
N LEU A 9 4.24 -10.86 5.55
CA LEU A 9 3.81 -12.25 5.71
C LEU A 9 4.09 -12.98 4.40
N ASP A 10 4.96 -13.98 4.47
CA ASP A 10 5.33 -14.82 3.34
C ASP A 10 4.54 -16.13 3.38
N PHE A 11 3.79 -16.40 2.33
CA PHE A 11 2.97 -17.59 2.18
C PHE A 11 3.47 -18.47 1.06
N ILE A 12 3.25 -19.77 1.17
CA ILE A 12 3.39 -20.72 0.07
C ILE A 12 2.02 -21.29 -0.31
N ALA A 13 1.76 -21.40 -1.61
CA ALA A 13 0.53 -22.00 -2.11
C ALA A 13 0.55 -23.52 -1.93
N LYS A 14 -0.47 -24.06 -1.24
CA LYS A 14 -0.67 -25.50 -1.02
C LYS A 14 -1.55 -26.17 -2.07
N ARG A 15 -2.33 -25.38 -2.80
CA ARG A 15 -3.19 -25.84 -3.91
C ARG A 15 -3.15 -24.85 -5.05
N GLU A 16 -3.55 -25.29 -6.23
CA GLU A 16 -3.66 -24.41 -7.39
C GLU A 16 -4.80 -23.39 -7.19
N ILE A 17 -4.53 -22.11 -7.48
CA ILE A 17 -5.54 -21.03 -7.43
C ILE A 17 -5.70 -20.46 -8.84
N LYS A 18 -6.78 -20.88 -9.51
CA LYS A 18 -6.99 -20.68 -10.95
C LYS A 18 -7.61 -19.33 -11.32
N SER A 19 -8.33 -18.69 -10.41
CA SER A 19 -9.08 -17.47 -10.73
C SER A 19 -8.88 -16.44 -9.64
N LEU A 20 -8.02 -15.47 -9.90
CA LEU A 20 -7.88 -14.29 -9.07
C LEU A 20 -8.22 -13.02 -9.86
N PRO A 21 -8.86 -12.02 -9.21
CA PRO A 21 -8.96 -10.70 -9.81
C PRO A 21 -7.57 -10.08 -10.00
N PRO A 22 -7.42 -9.06 -10.86
CA PRO A 22 -6.13 -8.37 -11.06
C PRO A 22 -5.48 -7.83 -9.77
N PHE A 23 -6.28 -7.49 -8.75
CA PHE A 23 -5.79 -6.99 -7.47
C PHE A 23 -6.25 -7.89 -6.32
N HIS A 24 -5.30 -8.41 -5.54
CA HIS A 24 -5.57 -9.48 -4.58
C HIS A 24 -5.95 -8.98 -3.18
N GLY A 25 -5.91 -7.67 -2.94
CA GLY A 25 -6.04 -7.13 -1.59
C GLY A 25 -7.42 -7.34 -0.96
N ALA A 26 -8.49 -7.42 -1.76
CA ALA A 26 -9.81 -7.82 -1.24
C ALA A 26 -9.82 -9.28 -0.74
N ARG A 27 -9.09 -10.18 -1.40
CA ARG A 27 -8.96 -11.60 -1.00
C ARG A 27 -8.15 -11.74 0.27
N PHE A 28 -7.00 -11.08 0.36
CA PHE A 28 -6.22 -11.04 1.59
C PHE A 28 -6.98 -10.38 2.74
N SER A 29 -7.68 -9.27 2.50
CA SER A 29 -8.50 -8.61 3.53
C SER A 29 -9.59 -9.54 4.08
N ALA A 30 -10.28 -10.28 3.20
CA ALA A 30 -11.28 -11.25 3.63
C ALA A 30 -10.64 -12.38 4.46
N PHE A 31 -9.54 -12.96 3.98
CA PHE A 31 -8.79 -14.00 4.66
C PHE A 31 -8.34 -13.57 6.07
N LEU A 32 -7.72 -12.39 6.18
CA LEU A 32 -7.30 -11.82 7.47
C LEU A 32 -8.49 -11.53 8.38
N ARG A 33 -9.63 -11.05 7.87
CA ARG A 33 -10.84 -10.86 8.69
C ARG A 33 -11.40 -12.16 9.25
N PHE A 34 -11.22 -13.30 8.58
CA PHE A 34 -11.54 -14.61 9.15
C PHE A 34 -10.56 -14.98 10.28
N ALA A 35 -9.26 -14.77 10.07
CA ALA A 35 -8.24 -15.02 11.10
C ALA A 35 -8.43 -14.12 12.33
N CYS A 36 -8.63 -12.82 12.14
CA CYS A 36 -8.93 -11.86 13.20
C CYS A 36 -10.16 -12.29 14.02
N ARG A 37 -11.26 -12.70 13.37
CA ARG A 37 -12.45 -13.20 14.09
C ARG A 37 -12.16 -14.40 14.98
N LYS A 38 -11.34 -15.35 14.51
CA LYS A 38 -10.95 -16.52 15.32
C LYS A 38 -10.11 -16.13 16.53
N ALA A 39 -9.29 -15.10 16.39
CA ALA A 39 -8.45 -14.57 17.47
C ALA A 39 -9.16 -13.48 18.31
N ASN A 40 -10.46 -13.26 18.12
CA ASN A 40 -11.24 -12.22 18.78
C ASN A 40 -10.64 -10.80 18.62
N ILE A 41 -10.20 -10.49 17.41
CA ILE A 41 -9.56 -9.23 17.00
C ILE A 41 -10.37 -8.62 15.85
N LYS A 42 -10.34 -7.29 15.70
CA LYS A 42 -10.80 -6.62 14.48
C LYS A 42 -9.63 -6.15 13.63
N LEU A 43 -9.68 -6.41 12.32
CA LEU A 43 -8.59 -6.06 11.40
C LEU A 43 -8.33 -4.55 11.36
N ASP A 44 -9.38 -3.75 11.42
CA ASP A 44 -9.34 -2.28 11.43
C ASP A 44 -8.78 -1.68 12.72
N GLU A 45 -8.74 -2.45 13.81
CA GLU A 45 -8.07 -2.05 15.05
C GLU A 45 -6.57 -2.37 15.01
N CYS A 46 -6.12 -3.29 14.15
CA CYS A 46 -4.73 -3.73 14.06
C CYS A 46 -3.93 -3.13 12.90
N ALA A 47 -4.55 -3.03 11.73
CA ALA A 47 -3.85 -2.71 10.49
C ALA A 47 -4.39 -1.44 9.84
N HIS A 48 -3.52 -0.47 9.61
CA HIS A 48 -3.80 0.72 8.82
C HIS A 48 -4.02 0.37 7.35
N ALA A 49 -3.20 -0.54 6.83
CA ALA A 49 -3.24 -0.97 5.44
C ALA A 49 -2.68 -2.39 5.26
N LEU A 50 -2.93 -2.94 4.08
CA LEU A 50 -2.23 -4.12 3.59
C LEU A 50 -1.74 -3.87 2.17
N LEU A 51 -0.71 -4.59 1.72
CA LEU A 51 -0.18 -4.51 0.37
C LEU A 51 0.20 -5.90 -0.14
N PRO A 52 -0.60 -6.50 -1.05
CA PRO A 52 -0.20 -7.71 -1.74
C PRO A 52 0.95 -7.41 -2.71
N PHE A 53 1.98 -8.26 -2.71
CA PHE A 53 3.13 -8.10 -3.60
C PHE A 53 2.88 -8.63 -5.01
N ARG A 54 1.87 -9.49 -5.13
CA ARG A 54 1.43 -10.04 -6.41
C ARG A 54 0.18 -9.33 -6.87
N SER A 55 0.12 -9.06 -8.17
CA SER A 55 -1.06 -8.64 -8.91
C SER A 55 -1.24 -9.51 -10.16
N GLY A 56 -2.28 -9.25 -10.94
CA GLY A 56 -2.61 -9.97 -12.16
C GLY A 56 -3.51 -11.19 -11.95
N THR A 57 -3.87 -11.81 -13.07
CA THR A 57 -4.83 -12.92 -13.15
C THR A 57 -4.16 -14.28 -13.36
N ARG A 58 -2.82 -14.30 -13.46
CA ARG A 58 -2.05 -15.53 -13.63
C ARG A 58 -2.38 -16.54 -12.53
N HIS A 59 -2.53 -17.80 -12.90
CA HIS A 59 -2.73 -18.90 -11.96
C HIS A 59 -1.61 -18.95 -10.92
N ILE A 60 -1.96 -19.38 -9.71
CA ILE A 60 -1.00 -19.67 -8.65
C ILE A 60 -0.80 -21.17 -8.60
N HIS A 61 0.41 -21.62 -8.87
CA HIS A 61 0.76 -23.03 -8.77
C HIS A 61 1.18 -23.41 -7.35
N ILE A 62 1.08 -24.70 -7.04
CA ILE A 62 1.55 -25.26 -5.77
C ILE A 62 3.04 -24.95 -5.59
N GLY A 63 3.44 -24.53 -4.40
CA GLY A 63 4.81 -24.15 -4.10
C GLY A 63 5.17 -22.70 -4.44
N GLU A 64 4.30 -21.96 -5.14
CA GLU A 64 4.56 -20.53 -5.39
C GLU A 64 4.47 -19.70 -4.10
N HIS A 65 5.39 -18.74 -3.97
CA HIS A 65 5.38 -17.78 -2.87
C HIS A 65 4.45 -16.60 -3.15
N LEU A 66 3.68 -16.20 -2.15
CA LEU A 66 2.90 -14.97 -2.13
C LEU A 66 3.30 -14.15 -0.91
N ARG A 67 3.58 -12.87 -1.11
CA ARG A 67 3.88 -11.96 -0.02
C ARG A 67 2.77 -10.95 0.18
N LEU A 68 2.44 -10.72 1.45
CA LEU A 68 1.50 -9.72 1.90
C LEU A 68 2.16 -8.85 2.95
N ARG A 69 2.25 -7.55 2.71
CA ARG A 69 2.66 -6.58 3.71
C ARG A 69 1.48 -6.09 4.53
N LEU A 70 1.69 -5.92 5.83
CA LEU A 70 0.78 -5.28 6.76
C LEU A 70 1.44 -4.03 7.35
N LEU A 71 0.69 -2.93 7.36
CA LEU A 71 1.05 -1.73 8.11
C LEU A 71 0.27 -1.78 9.42
N LEU A 72 0.96 -2.10 10.50
CA LEU A 72 0.38 -2.35 11.81
C LEU A 72 0.55 -1.11 12.70
N ASN A 73 -0.45 -0.83 13.53
CA ASN A 73 -0.27 0.05 14.67
C ASN A 73 0.31 -0.73 15.86
N GLU A 74 0.47 -0.10 17.02
CA GLU A 74 1.00 -0.73 18.23
C GLU A 74 0.18 -1.94 18.69
N TYR A 75 -1.16 -1.82 18.68
CA TYR A 75 -2.06 -2.93 18.98
C TYR A 75 -1.91 -4.07 17.95
N GLY A 76 -1.78 -3.75 16.67
CA GLY A 76 -1.55 -4.70 15.59
C GLY A 76 -0.23 -5.43 15.70
N LYS A 77 0.85 -4.74 16.13
CA LYS A 77 2.10 -5.38 16.51
C LYS A 77 1.80 -6.40 17.62
N GLU A 78 1.29 -5.98 18.76
CA GLU A 78 1.01 -6.89 19.89
C GLU A 78 0.17 -8.12 19.47
N LYS A 79 -0.81 -7.93 18.58
CA LYS A 79 -1.73 -8.98 18.13
C LYS A 79 -1.23 -9.84 16.97
N LEU A 80 -0.10 -9.49 16.34
CA LEU A 80 0.42 -10.21 15.18
C LEU A 80 0.65 -11.72 15.42
N PRO A 81 1.20 -12.19 16.57
CA PRO A 81 1.38 -13.62 16.81
C PRO A 81 0.06 -14.39 16.84
N TYR A 82 -0.98 -13.80 17.46
CA TYR A 82 -2.32 -14.39 17.53
C TYR A 82 -2.96 -14.46 16.15
N LEU A 83 -2.80 -13.42 15.35
CA LEU A 83 -3.24 -13.40 13.96
C LEU A 83 -2.54 -14.49 13.14
N CYS A 84 -1.22 -14.61 13.26
CA CYS A 84 -0.42 -15.62 12.57
C CYS A 84 -0.84 -17.04 12.97
N ASN A 85 -1.10 -17.29 14.26
CA ASN A 85 -1.61 -18.57 14.72
C ASN A 85 -3.03 -18.86 14.17
N ALA A 86 -3.90 -17.86 14.14
CA ALA A 86 -5.27 -18.03 13.65
C ALA A 86 -5.34 -18.34 12.15
N ILE A 87 -4.40 -17.81 11.35
CA ILE A 87 -4.27 -18.08 9.90
C ILE A 87 -4.26 -19.59 9.61
N PHE A 88 -3.54 -20.39 10.42
CA PHE A 88 -3.43 -21.85 10.26
C PHE A 88 -4.75 -22.61 10.40
N SER A 89 -5.75 -22.01 11.04
CA SER A 89 -7.02 -22.68 11.31
C SER A 89 -8.19 -22.07 10.57
N THR A 90 -8.02 -21.02 9.76
CA THR A 90 -9.13 -20.35 9.07
C THR A 90 -9.95 -21.33 8.22
N ASN A 91 -11.28 -21.27 8.37
CA ASN A 91 -12.21 -22.17 7.70
C ASN A 91 -12.18 -21.96 6.17
N GLU A 92 -12.63 -22.95 5.41
CA GLU A 92 -12.49 -23.15 3.95
C GLU A 92 -13.11 -22.06 3.02
N LEU A 93 -13.55 -20.91 3.54
CA LEU A 93 -14.27 -19.91 2.76
C LEU A 93 -13.33 -18.98 1.97
N GLY A 94 -13.51 -18.95 0.64
CA GLY A 94 -12.79 -18.04 -0.28
C GLY A 94 -11.58 -18.67 -0.96
N GLU A 95 -11.01 -17.96 -1.93
CA GLU A 95 -9.84 -18.42 -2.70
C GLU A 95 -8.56 -18.49 -1.84
N PHE A 96 -8.45 -17.61 -0.84
CA PHE A 96 -7.38 -17.60 0.16
C PHE A 96 -7.92 -18.05 1.53
N ASN A 97 -7.42 -19.18 2.00
CA ASN A 97 -7.72 -19.79 3.29
C ASN A 97 -6.55 -20.69 3.75
N SER A 98 -6.69 -21.32 4.92
CA SER A 98 -5.67 -22.21 5.49
C SER A 98 -5.38 -23.45 4.64
N GLU A 99 -6.26 -23.89 3.74
CA GLU A 99 -6.01 -25.01 2.82
C GLU A 99 -5.25 -24.57 1.57
N SER A 100 -5.46 -23.34 1.11
CA SER A 100 -4.82 -22.82 -0.09
C SER A 100 -3.45 -22.22 0.16
N LEU A 101 -3.25 -21.59 1.32
CA LEU A 101 -2.05 -20.85 1.67
C LEU A 101 -1.53 -21.33 3.03
N GLN A 102 -0.21 -21.49 3.11
CA GLN A 102 0.50 -21.73 4.36
C GLN A 102 1.41 -20.55 4.65
N LEU A 103 1.29 -19.95 5.83
CA LEU A 103 2.25 -18.96 6.31
C LEU A 103 3.58 -19.66 6.61
N VAL A 104 4.66 -19.18 6.00
CA VAL A 104 6.01 -19.76 6.12
C VAL A 104 6.88 -18.90 7.03
N SER A 105 6.82 -17.59 6.88
CA SER A 105 7.59 -16.66 7.69
C SER A 105 6.91 -15.32 7.83
N VAL A 106 7.26 -14.61 8.89
CA VAL A 106 6.99 -13.18 9.04
C VAL A 106 8.33 -12.46 8.98
N ILE A 107 8.39 -11.37 8.24
CA ILE A 107 9.60 -10.58 8.02
C ILE A 107 9.34 -9.16 8.52
N ASP A 108 10.27 -8.63 9.31
CA ASP A 108 10.36 -7.21 9.60
C ASP A 108 10.84 -6.52 8.33
N ALA A 109 9.95 -5.76 7.68
CA ALA A 109 10.26 -5.15 6.40
C ALA A 109 11.26 -3.98 6.51
N VAL A 110 11.38 -3.35 7.68
CA VAL A 110 12.24 -2.18 7.89
C VAL A 110 13.71 -2.60 7.90
N VAL A 111 14.02 -3.76 8.50
CA VAL A 111 15.40 -4.30 8.60
C VAL A 111 15.62 -5.56 7.77
N ASN A 112 14.58 -6.03 7.07
CA ASN A 112 14.57 -7.25 6.25
C ASN A 112 15.05 -8.51 7.01
N LYS A 113 14.50 -8.75 8.20
CA LYS A 113 14.83 -9.91 9.04
C LYS A 113 13.61 -10.75 9.35
N ILE A 114 13.79 -12.07 9.36
CA ILE A 114 12.74 -12.99 9.81
C ILE A 114 12.45 -12.74 11.30
N VAL A 115 11.17 -12.59 11.62
CA VAL A 115 10.63 -12.41 12.97
C VAL A 115 10.34 -13.78 13.57
N ASN A 116 10.88 -14.03 14.76
CA ASN A 116 10.61 -15.23 15.52
C ASN A 116 9.65 -14.92 16.67
N PHE A 117 8.51 -15.60 16.69
CA PHE A 117 7.56 -15.52 17.80
C PHE A 117 7.97 -16.52 18.88
N ILE A 118 8.67 -16.05 19.91
CA ILE A 118 9.10 -16.92 21.01
C ILE A 118 8.11 -16.78 22.17
N PRO A 119 7.39 -17.86 22.57
CA PRO A 119 6.52 -17.83 23.73
C PRO A 119 7.25 -17.30 24.95
N ASN A 120 6.62 -16.41 25.71
CA ASN A 120 7.14 -15.78 26.93
C ASN A 120 8.37 -14.88 26.78
N LYS A 121 9.01 -14.80 25.60
CA LYS A 121 10.09 -13.82 25.32
C LYS A 121 9.64 -12.65 24.45
N GLY A 122 8.40 -12.70 23.95
CA GLY A 122 7.88 -11.73 23.02
C GLY A 122 8.52 -11.85 21.63
N PHE A 123 8.34 -10.83 20.82
CA PHE A 123 9.01 -10.66 19.55
C PHE A 123 9.19 -9.16 19.32
N ASP A 124 10.09 -8.80 18.41
CA ASP A 124 10.27 -7.40 18.05
C ASP A 124 10.03 -7.15 16.56
N LEU A 125 9.45 -5.99 16.31
CA LEU A 125 9.30 -5.39 15.00
C LEU A 125 9.83 -3.98 15.14
N THR A 126 10.73 -3.62 14.23
CA THR A 126 11.30 -2.29 14.13
C THR A 126 10.20 -1.33 13.72
N GLN A 127 10.05 -0.26 14.51
CA GLN A 127 9.12 0.81 14.17
C GLN A 127 9.62 1.50 12.90
N PHE A 128 8.71 1.74 11.96
CA PHE A 128 9.00 2.54 10.78
C PHE A 128 9.36 3.97 11.19
N CYS A 129 10.51 4.45 10.73
CA CYS A 129 11.00 5.79 11.03
C CYS A 129 11.62 6.43 9.78
N PHE A 130 11.57 7.76 9.71
CA PHE A 130 12.08 8.50 8.56
C PHE A 130 13.59 8.38 8.36
N GLU A 131 14.35 8.08 9.42
CA GLU A 131 15.80 7.86 9.29
C GLU A 131 16.12 6.67 8.38
N SER A 132 15.25 5.64 8.37
CA SER A 132 15.40 4.49 7.46
C SER A 132 15.25 4.86 5.97
N LEU A 133 14.77 6.07 5.66
CA LEU A 133 14.50 6.57 4.31
C LEU A 133 15.46 7.67 3.87
N LYS A 134 16.45 8.03 4.69
CA LYS A 134 17.36 9.14 4.43
C LYS A 134 18.04 9.04 3.05
N ARG A 135 18.60 7.87 2.74
CA ARG A 135 19.30 7.63 1.46
C ARG A 135 18.38 7.77 0.24
N GLU A 136 17.16 7.23 0.32
CA GLU A 136 16.17 7.37 -0.75
C GLU A 136 15.74 8.83 -0.93
N THR A 137 15.57 9.54 0.19
CA THR A 137 15.14 10.94 0.20
C THR A 137 16.21 11.85 -0.41
N GLU A 138 17.47 11.71 0.02
CA GLU A 138 18.60 12.44 -0.54
C GLU A 138 18.77 12.16 -2.03
N TYR A 139 18.56 10.90 -2.45
CA TYR A 139 18.61 10.54 -3.87
C TYR A 139 17.48 11.22 -4.66
N LEU A 140 16.23 11.13 -4.20
CA LEU A 140 15.08 11.76 -4.84
C LEU A 140 15.23 13.28 -4.97
N LEU A 141 15.74 13.93 -3.92
CA LEU A 141 15.94 15.39 -3.88
C LEU A 141 16.89 15.88 -4.98
N ASN A 142 17.79 15.03 -5.46
CA ASN A 142 18.77 15.36 -6.48
C ASN A 142 18.32 15.00 -7.91
N LEU A 143 17.17 14.34 -8.08
CA LEU A 143 16.67 14.00 -9.41
C LEU A 143 16.02 15.20 -10.09
N ASP A 144 16.36 15.41 -11.37
CA ASP A 144 15.71 16.42 -12.22
C ASP A 144 14.33 15.96 -12.73
N SER A 145 14.00 14.68 -12.60
CA SER A 145 12.70 14.11 -12.93
C SER A 145 12.47 12.80 -12.17
N PHE A 146 11.21 12.45 -11.92
CA PHE A 146 10.86 11.17 -11.29
C PHE A 146 9.46 10.71 -11.71
N THR A 147 9.17 9.43 -11.51
CA THR A 147 7.89 8.83 -11.88
C THR A 147 7.15 8.28 -10.66
N LEU A 148 5.87 8.62 -10.51
CA LEU A 148 4.96 7.92 -9.60
C LEU A 148 4.27 6.78 -10.34
N ASN A 149 4.65 5.54 -10.05
CA ASN A 149 4.01 4.34 -10.60
C ASN A 149 2.97 3.80 -9.61
N PHE A 150 1.70 4.08 -9.87
CA PHE A 150 0.55 3.52 -9.14
C PHE A 150 0.25 2.10 -9.61
N PHE A 151 1.00 1.14 -9.06
CA PHE A 151 0.81 -0.29 -9.34
C PHE A 151 -0.38 -0.91 -8.56
N THR A 152 -1.00 -0.14 -7.68
CA THR A 152 -2.30 -0.47 -7.07
C THR A 152 -3.30 0.68 -7.28
N PRO A 153 -4.61 0.41 -7.34
CA PRO A 153 -5.60 1.44 -7.64
C PRO A 153 -5.61 2.54 -6.57
N LEU A 154 -5.37 3.77 -6.97
CA LEU A 154 -5.47 4.95 -6.14
C LEU A 154 -6.90 5.46 -6.07
N ARG A 155 -7.45 5.51 -4.85
CA ARG A 155 -8.76 6.09 -4.56
C ARG A 155 -8.61 7.43 -3.85
N LEU A 156 -8.17 8.43 -4.60
CA LEU A 156 -7.94 9.78 -4.09
C LEU A 156 -9.24 10.60 -4.13
N PRO A 157 -9.74 11.12 -3.00
CA PRO A 157 -10.85 12.06 -3.02
C PRO A 157 -10.47 13.36 -3.71
N LEU A 158 -11.43 14.02 -4.35
CA LEU A 158 -11.22 15.37 -4.87
C LEU A 158 -10.78 16.33 -3.75
N PRO A 159 -9.95 17.34 -4.06
CA PRO A 159 -9.60 18.42 -3.16
C PRO A 159 -10.83 19.11 -2.54
N PRO A 160 -10.71 19.72 -1.35
CA PRO A 160 -11.77 20.59 -0.81
C PRO A 160 -12.16 21.68 -1.82
N GLY A 161 -13.43 22.10 -1.83
CA GLY A 161 -13.94 23.12 -2.76
C GLY A 161 -14.33 22.62 -4.16
N VAL A 162 -13.74 21.51 -4.64
CA VAL A 162 -14.08 20.91 -5.95
C VAL A 162 -15.24 19.91 -5.85
N ARG A 163 -15.58 19.47 -4.63
CA ARG A 163 -16.59 18.43 -4.42
C ARG A 163 -18.00 18.96 -4.64
N VAL A 164 -18.73 18.31 -5.55
CA VAL A 164 -20.15 18.56 -5.76
C VAL A 164 -20.99 17.94 -4.63
N VAL A 165 -21.89 18.73 -4.06
CA VAL A 165 -22.86 18.28 -3.06
C VAL A 165 -23.80 17.25 -3.70
N ASN A 166 -24.07 16.14 -3.02
CA ASN A 166 -24.89 15.00 -3.51
C ASN A 166 -24.31 14.15 -4.65
N ALA A 167 -23.05 14.38 -5.06
CA ALA A 167 -22.37 13.50 -6.00
C ALA A 167 -22.25 12.06 -5.47
N SER A 168 -22.28 11.09 -6.38
CA SER A 168 -22.00 9.69 -6.07
C SER A 168 -20.58 9.53 -5.48
N ASP A 169 -20.35 8.42 -4.79
CA ASP A 169 -19.01 8.13 -4.24
C ASP A 169 -17.92 8.05 -5.31
N TYR A 170 -18.29 7.67 -6.55
CA TYR A 170 -17.39 7.67 -7.68
C TYR A 170 -17.03 9.11 -8.09
N GLU A 171 -18.01 9.98 -8.29
CA GLU A 171 -17.81 11.38 -8.73
C GLU A 171 -17.01 12.21 -7.71
N LYS A 172 -16.98 11.80 -6.44
CA LYS A 172 -16.16 12.43 -5.38
C LYS A 172 -14.66 12.08 -5.43
N LEU A 173 -14.22 11.29 -6.40
CA LEU A 173 -12.83 10.84 -6.55
C LEU A 173 -12.16 11.51 -7.76
N CYS A 174 -10.86 11.79 -7.62
CA CYS A 174 -10.00 12.16 -8.74
C CYS A 174 -10.09 11.10 -9.84
N LYS A 175 -10.03 11.56 -11.09
CA LYS A 175 -10.08 10.74 -12.32
C LYS A 175 -8.73 10.71 -13.00
N GLN A 176 -8.58 9.86 -14.01
CA GLN A 176 -7.31 9.62 -14.71
C GLN A 176 -6.66 10.90 -15.28
N ASP A 177 -7.46 11.89 -15.68
CA ASP A 177 -7.00 13.19 -16.17
C ASP A 177 -6.62 14.17 -15.06
N PHE A 178 -7.01 13.92 -13.80
CA PHE A 178 -6.83 14.86 -12.67
C PHE A 178 -5.39 15.33 -12.51
N PHE A 179 -4.41 14.44 -12.65
CA PHE A 179 -3.00 14.79 -12.43
C PHE A 179 -2.43 15.70 -13.51
N TYR A 180 -3.03 15.69 -14.70
CA TYR A 180 -2.64 16.56 -15.79
C TYR A 180 -3.46 17.87 -15.78
N SER A 181 -4.72 17.82 -15.36
CA SER A 181 -5.64 18.96 -15.43
C SER A 181 -5.73 19.82 -14.17
N PHE A 182 -5.33 19.28 -13.01
CA PHE A 182 -5.43 19.99 -11.74
C PHE A 182 -4.08 20.60 -11.34
N GLU A 183 -4.03 21.93 -11.29
CA GLU A 183 -2.90 22.67 -10.74
C GLU A 183 -2.62 22.19 -9.31
N ASN A 184 -1.35 21.98 -8.97
CA ASN A 184 -0.94 21.45 -7.66
C ASN A 184 -1.43 20.02 -7.35
N ALA A 185 -1.67 19.17 -8.35
CA ALA A 185 -2.02 17.77 -8.12
C ALA A 185 -0.99 17.00 -7.27
N LEU A 186 0.31 17.29 -7.42
CA LEU A 186 1.38 16.72 -6.58
C LEU A 186 1.24 17.16 -5.12
N PHE A 187 0.94 18.44 -4.87
CA PHE A 187 0.65 18.94 -3.53
C PHE A 187 -0.54 18.20 -2.90
N HIS A 188 -1.60 17.95 -3.67
CA HIS A 188 -2.75 17.18 -3.20
C HIS A 188 -2.40 15.73 -2.84
N ILE A 189 -1.51 15.07 -3.60
CA ILE A 189 -0.95 13.75 -3.23
C ILE A 189 -0.23 13.85 -1.89
N LEU A 190 0.71 14.80 -1.76
CA LEU A 190 1.51 14.99 -0.57
C LEU A 190 0.63 15.22 0.67
N ASN A 191 -0.36 16.10 0.56
CA ASN A 191 -1.29 16.38 1.66
C ASN A 191 -2.21 15.18 1.99
N SER A 192 -2.40 14.25 1.06
CA SER A 192 -3.24 13.06 1.25
C SER A 192 -2.57 11.89 1.98
N LEU A 193 -1.28 12.02 2.32
CA LEU A 193 -0.50 11.04 3.08
C LEU A 193 -0.74 11.12 4.60
N LYS A 194 -1.93 10.70 5.01
CA LYS A 194 -2.46 10.94 6.37
C LYS A 194 -1.62 10.37 7.51
N HIS A 195 -1.00 9.21 7.30
CA HIS A 195 -0.19 8.52 8.32
C HIS A 195 1.07 9.31 8.72
N LEU A 196 1.47 10.27 7.90
CA LEU A 196 2.68 11.07 8.12
C LEU A 196 2.42 12.31 8.97
N GLY A 197 1.17 12.55 9.37
CA GLY A 197 0.76 13.77 10.08
C GLY A 197 0.55 14.94 9.12
N GLU A 198 0.35 16.13 9.70
CA GLU A 198 0.19 17.36 8.94
C GLU A 198 1.43 17.65 8.10
N LEU A 199 1.20 18.15 6.90
CA LEU A 199 2.26 18.60 6.02
C LEU A 199 2.55 20.07 6.34
N ALA A 200 3.69 20.34 6.96
CA ALA A 200 4.21 21.70 7.06
C ALA A 200 4.77 22.12 5.69
N VAL A 201 4.14 23.09 5.03
CA VAL A 201 4.58 23.63 3.75
C VAL A 201 4.68 25.14 3.84
N ASP A 202 5.79 25.67 3.35
CA ASP A 202 5.89 27.06 2.95
C ASP A 202 5.20 27.24 1.59
N LEU A 203 4.32 28.23 1.45
CA LEU A 203 3.66 28.54 0.18
C LEU A 203 4.68 28.70 -0.96
N SER A 204 5.90 29.19 -0.67
CA SER A 204 6.97 29.34 -1.66
C SER A 204 7.53 28.02 -2.20
N ASP A 205 7.29 26.89 -1.52
CA ASP A 205 7.63 25.55 -2.02
C ASP A 205 6.56 25.03 -2.99
N ILE A 206 5.30 25.45 -2.85
CA ILE A 206 4.20 24.99 -3.70
C ILE A 206 4.44 25.45 -5.14
N ASP A 207 4.80 26.72 -5.31
CA ASP A 207 5.06 27.33 -6.62
C ASP A 207 6.29 26.73 -7.34
N LYS A 208 7.12 25.95 -6.63
CA LYS A 208 8.32 25.29 -7.15
C LYS A 208 8.15 23.79 -7.30
N LEU A 209 6.94 23.27 -7.11
CA LEU A 209 6.70 21.84 -7.27
C LEU A 209 6.94 21.41 -8.72
N PRO A 210 7.53 20.22 -8.92
CA PRO A 210 7.70 19.62 -10.23
C PRO A 210 6.40 19.53 -11.04
N GLU A 211 6.50 19.79 -12.34
CA GLU A 211 5.36 19.78 -13.27
C GLU A 211 5.15 18.39 -13.86
N VAL A 212 3.89 18.04 -14.18
CA VAL A 212 3.58 16.79 -14.86
C VAL A 212 3.86 16.93 -16.35
N VAL A 213 4.77 16.10 -16.87
CA VAL A 213 5.13 16.07 -18.30
C VAL A 213 4.57 14.87 -19.04
N GLU A 214 4.21 13.81 -18.32
CA GLU A 214 3.59 12.61 -18.89
C GLU A 214 2.63 12.00 -17.88
N CYS A 215 1.42 11.63 -18.32
CA CYS A 215 0.40 11.03 -17.47
C CYS A 215 -0.26 9.85 -18.20
N ASN A 216 0.30 8.66 -17.99
CA ASN A 216 -0.21 7.40 -18.54
C ASN A 216 -1.01 6.68 -17.46
N THR A 217 -2.17 7.24 -17.12
CA THR A 217 -3.04 6.65 -16.10
C THR A 217 -4.39 6.23 -16.67
N GLU A 218 -4.98 5.22 -16.05
CA GLU A 218 -6.29 4.70 -16.39
C GLU A 218 -7.09 4.39 -15.13
N TRP A 219 -8.42 4.37 -15.27
CA TRP A 219 -9.29 3.88 -14.22
C TRP A 219 -9.37 2.35 -14.23
N ALA A 220 -8.74 1.69 -13.25
CA ALA A 220 -8.91 0.27 -13.03
C ALA A 220 -10.24 -0.01 -12.32
N ASP A 221 -11.15 -0.73 -12.98
CA ASP A 221 -12.36 -1.21 -12.31
C ASP A 221 -12.05 -2.42 -11.41
N VAL A 222 -12.26 -2.24 -10.11
CA VAL A 222 -12.07 -3.28 -9.10
C VAL A 222 -13.36 -3.44 -8.31
N ARG A 223 -13.79 -4.68 -8.13
CA ARG A 223 -14.94 -5.05 -7.29
C ARG A 223 -14.49 -5.95 -6.15
N TYR A 224 -15.14 -5.83 -4.99
CA TYR A 224 -14.83 -6.67 -3.83
C TYR A 224 -15.00 -8.16 -4.15
N SER A 225 -16.12 -8.55 -4.76
CA SER A 225 -16.34 -9.90 -5.29
C SER A 225 -17.37 -9.88 -6.42
N LYS A 226 -17.54 -11.01 -7.11
CA LYS A 226 -18.60 -11.17 -8.13
C LYS A 226 -20.00 -10.94 -7.54
N THR A 227 -20.21 -11.32 -6.28
CA THR A 227 -21.50 -11.20 -5.59
C THR A 227 -21.69 -9.87 -4.88
N ARG A 228 -20.63 -9.31 -4.29
CA ARG A 228 -20.65 -8.00 -3.62
C ARG A 228 -19.98 -6.98 -4.53
N GLN A 229 -20.80 -6.26 -5.28
CA GLN A 229 -20.41 -5.22 -6.25
C GLN A 229 -19.93 -3.91 -5.59
N ILE A 230 -19.30 -4.00 -4.41
CA ILE A 230 -18.75 -2.82 -3.73
C ILE A 230 -17.63 -2.25 -4.61
N PRO A 231 -17.73 -0.99 -5.06
CA PRO A 231 -16.76 -0.40 -5.97
C PRO A 231 -15.46 -0.11 -5.22
N LEU A 232 -14.39 -0.74 -5.69
CA LEU A 232 -13.02 -0.60 -5.20
C LEU A 232 -12.06 -0.04 -6.28
N GLY A 233 -12.59 0.33 -7.45
CA GLY A 233 -11.78 0.89 -8.54
C GLY A 233 -11.10 2.20 -8.18
N GLY A 234 -10.05 2.53 -8.92
CA GLY A 234 -9.19 3.69 -8.73
C GLY A 234 -8.19 3.85 -9.86
N ILE A 235 -7.36 4.89 -9.78
CA ILE A 235 -6.39 5.23 -10.82
C ILE A 235 -5.16 4.32 -10.70
N VAL A 236 -4.70 3.75 -11.81
CA VAL A 236 -3.41 3.04 -11.92
C VAL A 236 -2.61 3.62 -13.07
N GLY A 237 -1.30 3.39 -13.07
CA GLY A 237 -0.41 3.83 -14.14
C GLY A 237 0.68 4.78 -13.67
N ASP A 238 1.24 5.52 -14.61
CA ASP A 238 2.46 6.31 -14.42
C ASP A 238 2.18 7.81 -14.55
N ILE A 239 2.76 8.58 -13.63
CA ILE A 239 2.78 10.05 -13.69
C ILE A 239 4.24 10.48 -13.60
N LYS A 240 4.75 11.10 -14.66
CA LYS A 240 6.11 11.59 -14.72
C LYS A 240 6.14 13.09 -14.41
N TYR A 241 7.03 13.45 -13.50
CA TYR A 241 7.28 14.82 -13.09
C TYR A 241 8.65 15.30 -13.58
N GLU A 242 8.74 16.55 -14.01
CA GLU A 242 9.98 17.24 -14.35
C GLU A 242 10.20 18.42 -13.40
N GLY A 243 11.45 18.58 -12.95
CA GLY A 243 11.85 19.51 -11.90
C GLY A 243 12.25 18.79 -10.61
N LYS A 244 13.05 19.48 -9.79
CA LYS A 244 13.49 19.00 -8.47
C LYS A 244 12.42 19.27 -7.42
N LEU A 245 12.34 18.41 -6.41
CA LEU A 245 11.58 18.74 -5.20
C LEU A 245 12.29 19.88 -4.46
N PRO A 246 11.56 20.91 -3.99
CA PRO A 246 12.19 22.12 -3.46
C PRO A 246 12.73 21.96 -2.03
N SER A 247 12.30 20.93 -1.30
CA SER A 247 12.73 20.68 0.07
C SER A 247 12.85 19.20 0.42
N TYR A 248 13.67 18.91 1.42
CA TYR A 248 13.89 17.56 1.93
C TYR A 248 12.61 16.96 2.52
N GLU A 249 11.79 17.78 3.18
CA GLU A 249 10.53 17.38 3.80
C GLU A 249 9.54 16.84 2.77
N LEU A 250 9.43 17.49 1.61
CA LEU A 250 8.55 17.05 0.52
C LEU A 250 9.05 15.76 -0.13
N ALA A 251 10.37 15.66 -0.35
CA ALA A 251 11.01 14.43 -0.81
C ALA A 251 10.77 13.27 0.16
N LEU A 252 11.01 13.49 1.45
CA LEU A 252 10.83 12.49 2.50
C LEU A 252 9.40 12.00 2.54
N ARG A 253 8.44 12.92 2.45
CA ARG A 253 7.02 12.59 2.49
C ARG A 253 6.62 11.74 1.29
N LEU A 254 7.11 12.06 0.09
CA LEU A 254 6.86 11.27 -1.12
C LEU A 254 7.53 9.88 -1.02
N VAL A 255 8.77 9.80 -0.55
CA VAL A 255 9.45 8.51 -0.32
C VAL A 255 8.68 7.66 0.69
N ALA A 256 8.28 8.24 1.83
CA ALA A 256 7.50 7.55 2.86
C ALA A 256 6.12 7.10 2.35
N GLY A 257 5.54 7.83 1.40
CA GLY A 257 4.27 7.49 0.76
C GLY A 257 4.29 6.18 -0.02
N GLN A 258 5.44 5.75 -0.55
CA GLN A 258 5.60 4.43 -1.17
C GLN A 258 5.27 3.29 -0.20
N TYR A 259 5.61 3.47 1.08
CA TYR A 259 5.51 2.43 2.12
C TYR A 259 4.24 2.54 2.96
N THR A 260 3.66 3.73 3.02
CA THR A 260 2.46 4.02 3.83
C THR A 260 1.17 4.01 3.00
N GLY A 261 1.27 4.24 1.70
CA GLY A 261 0.13 4.40 0.80
C GLY A 261 -0.68 5.65 1.07
N LEU A 262 -1.65 5.95 0.19
CA LEU A 262 -2.56 7.08 0.35
C LEU A 262 -3.98 6.80 -0.14
N GLY A 263 -4.88 7.75 0.09
CA GLY A 263 -6.25 7.71 -0.39
C GLY A 263 -7.16 6.82 0.46
N ARG A 264 -8.25 6.33 -0.14
CA ARG A 264 -9.26 5.53 0.57
C ARG A 264 -8.97 4.03 0.43
N ASN A 265 -9.44 3.28 1.42
CA ASN A 265 -9.57 1.82 1.34
C ASN A 265 -8.23 1.04 1.24
N GLN A 266 -7.16 1.58 1.84
CA GLN A 266 -5.84 0.94 1.91
C GLN A 266 -5.85 -0.45 2.58
N ARG A 267 -6.84 -0.74 3.43
CA ARG A 267 -7.14 -2.08 3.97
C ARG A 267 -7.50 -3.16 2.92
N PHE A 268 -7.62 -2.77 1.66
CA PHE A 268 -7.81 -3.65 0.51
C PHE A 268 -6.64 -3.59 -0.48
N GLY A 269 -5.47 -3.07 -0.09
CA GLY A 269 -4.31 -3.02 -0.97
C GLY A 269 -4.36 -1.93 -2.02
N LEU A 270 -5.01 -0.80 -1.71
CA LEU A 270 -5.22 0.31 -2.63
C LEU A 270 -4.32 1.50 -2.26
N GLY A 271 -3.95 2.31 -3.26
CA GLY A 271 -3.28 3.59 -3.07
C GLY A 271 -1.79 3.55 -2.76
N PHE A 272 -1.13 2.43 -3.04
CA PHE A 272 0.33 2.31 -3.04
C PHE A 272 0.90 2.61 -4.42
N TYR A 273 2.05 3.26 -4.41
CA TYR A 273 2.87 3.56 -5.57
C TYR A 273 4.34 3.27 -5.27
N LYS A 274 5.15 3.35 -6.31
CA LYS A 274 6.61 3.36 -6.17
C LYS A 274 7.20 4.45 -7.05
N ILE A 275 8.41 4.85 -6.71
CA ILE A 275 9.28 5.68 -7.53
C ILE A 275 10.34 4.74 -8.12
N PRO A 276 10.20 4.32 -9.39
CA PRO A 276 11.11 3.36 -10.00
C PRO A 276 12.59 3.77 -9.91
N GLU A 277 12.86 5.07 -10.04
CA GLU A 277 14.21 5.65 -10.01
C GLU A 277 14.93 5.42 -8.67
N LEU A 278 14.20 5.11 -7.60
CA LEU A 278 14.77 4.84 -6.27
C LEU A 278 15.15 3.37 -6.05
N GLU A 279 14.92 2.47 -7.02
CA GLU A 279 15.13 1.03 -6.84
C GLU A 279 16.56 0.66 -6.37
N ILE A 280 17.58 1.39 -6.84
CA ILE A 280 18.99 1.14 -6.51
C ILE A 280 19.40 1.59 -5.10
N VAL A 281 18.63 2.48 -4.48
CA VAL A 281 18.89 3.03 -3.14
C VAL A 281 17.82 2.61 -2.12
N ARG A 282 16.84 1.82 -2.56
CA ARG A 282 15.67 1.43 -1.78
C ARG A 282 16.06 0.68 -0.51
N SER A 283 15.56 1.14 0.64
CA SER A 283 15.83 0.51 1.94
C SER A 283 14.80 -0.56 2.29
N ILE A 284 13.53 -0.33 1.95
CA ILE A 284 12.42 -1.25 2.25
C ILE A 284 11.96 -1.91 0.95
N TYR A 285 11.98 -3.24 0.90
CA TYR A 285 11.60 -3.99 -0.29
C TYR A 285 10.16 -3.65 -0.74
N MET A 286 9.93 -3.52 -2.05
CA MET A 286 8.62 -3.21 -2.64
C MET A 286 8.27 -4.22 -3.73
N PRO A 287 6.98 -4.36 -4.09
CA PRO A 287 6.57 -5.22 -5.20
C PRO A 287 7.32 -4.86 -6.49
N THR A 288 8.11 -5.81 -6.98
CA THR A 288 8.74 -5.71 -8.30
C THR A 288 7.65 -5.87 -9.35
N ASN A 289 7.79 -5.18 -10.48
CA ASN A 289 6.83 -5.31 -11.58
C ASN A 289 6.92 -6.75 -12.11
N THR A 290 6.06 -7.63 -11.62
CA THR A 290 5.74 -8.90 -12.28
C THR A 290 4.72 -8.62 -13.37
N ARG A 291 5.04 -7.70 -14.29
CA ARG A 291 4.41 -7.69 -15.61
C ARG A 291 5.13 -8.77 -16.42
N LYS A 292 4.72 -10.01 -16.23
CA LYS A 292 4.91 -11.12 -17.17
C LYS A 292 3.59 -11.85 -17.30
#